data_AF-A0AAV5YBQ3-F1
#
_entry.id   AF-A0AAV5YBQ3-F1
#
_cell.length_a   1.000
_cell.length_b   1.000
_cell.length_c   1.000
_cell.angle_alpha   90.00
_cell.angle_beta   90.00
_cell.angle_gamma   90.00
#
_symmetry.space_group_name_H-M   'P 1'
#
loop_
_entity.id
_entity.type
_entity.pdbx_description
1 polymer ?
#
loop_
_entity_poly.entity_id
_entity_poly.type
_entity_poly.pdbx_seq_one_letter_code
_entity_poly.pdbx_strand_id
1 'polypeptide(L)'
;MLIDSGHRRWIVATVVLVVVATAVYVPYVRTALNGPSGGSLPGLVYGTVGFAFMVFAGLLGARRRVPTWRIGRGTLWMRAHIWLGLVSFPLILFHGGFAFGGALTTVLMILFAVVWVSGIVGVILQQT
;
A
#
# COMPACT_ATOMS: atom_id res chain seq x y z
N MET A 1 8.15 1.04 -19.08
CA MET A 1 9.08 0.29 -18.21
C MET A 1 8.54 -1.12 -18.18
N LEU A 2 9.20 -2.06 -18.85
CA LEU A 2 8.81 -3.46 -18.80
C LEU A 2 9.19 -4.04 -17.42
N ILE A 3 8.34 -4.89 -16.85
CA ILE A 3 8.64 -5.64 -15.63
C ILE A 3 9.79 -6.59 -15.97
N ASP A 4 10.99 -6.18 -15.61
CA ASP A 4 12.23 -6.91 -15.87
C ASP A 4 12.68 -7.74 -14.65
N SER A 5 13.82 -8.41 -14.78
CA SER A 5 14.45 -9.20 -13.71
C SER A 5 14.69 -8.40 -12.41
N GLY A 6 14.79 -7.08 -12.50
CA GLY A 6 14.93 -6.17 -11.36
C GLY A 6 13.65 -5.99 -10.54
N HIS A 7 12.49 -6.44 -11.03
CA HIS A 7 11.23 -6.48 -10.26
C HIS A 7 11.08 -7.75 -9.43
N ARG A 8 11.84 -8.82 -9.70
CA ARG A 8 11.70 -10.10 -9.01
C ARG A 8 11.84 -9.98 -7.50
N ARG A 9 12.85 -9.23 -7.03
CA ARG A 9 13.06 -8.98 -5.59
C ARG A 9 11.89 -8.21 -4.97
N TRP A 10 11.30 -7.29 -5.72
CA TRP A 10 10.16 -6.52 -5.25
C TRP A 10 8.87 -7.33 -5.21
N ILE A 11 8.62 -8.20 -6.20
CA ILE A 11 7.51 -9.16 -6.17
C ILE A 11 7.59 -10.02 -4.91
N VAL A 12 8.77 -10.63 -4.67
CA VAL A 12 8.99 -11.45 -3.48
C VAL A 12 8.77 -10.65 -2.21
N ALA A 13 9.32 -9.44 -2.11
CA ALA A 13 9.12 -8.57 -0.95
C ALA A 13 7.64 -8.23 -0.73
N THR A 14 6.91 -7.87 -1.78
CA THR A 14 5.47 -7.58 -1.70
C THR A 14 4.67 -8.80 -1.24
N VAL A 15 4.92 -9.97 -1.82
CA VAL A 15 4.26 -11.22 -1.41
C VAL A 15 4.56 -11.54 0.06
N VAL A 16 5.84 -11.48 0.46
CA VAL A 16 6.24 -11.72 1.86
C VAL A 16 5.58 -10.73 2.79
N LEU A 17 5.56 -9.44 2.46
CA LEU A 17 4.91 -8.42 3.29
C LEU A 17 3.41 -8.68 3.46
N VAL A 18 2.70 -9.03 2.39
CA VAL A 18 1.26 -9.36 2.46
C VAL A 18 1.03 -10.63 3.28
N VAL A 19 1.85 -11.67 3.08
CA VAL A 19 1.77 -12.92 3.84
C VAL A 19 2.01 -12.68 5.33
N VAL A 20 3.08 -11.95 5.68
CA VAL A 20 3.39 -11.61 7.08
C VAL A 20 2.29 -10.74 7.68
N ALA A 21 1.83 -9.71 6.97
CA ALA A 21 0.73 -8.87 7.42
C ALA A 21 -0.54 -9.69 7.69
N THR A 22 -0.86 -10.64 6.81
CA THR A 22 -2.01 -11.55 6.97
C THR A 22 -1.80 -12.50 8.14
N ALA A 23 -0.60 -13.09 8.28
CA ALA A 23 -0.26 -14.00 9.36
C ALA A 23 -0.32 -13.34 10.74
N VAL A 24 -0.04 -12.04 10.83
CA VAL A 24 -0.23 -11.25 12.06
C VAL A 24 -1.70 -10.87 12.26
N TYR A 25 -2.43 -10.58 11.18
CA TYR A 25 -3.82 -10.16 11.26
C TYR A 25 -4.77 -11.30 11.70
N VAL A 26 -4.52 -12.53 11.24
CA VAL A 26 -5.38 -13.69 11.51
C VAL A 26 -5.48 -14.03 13.01
N PRO A 27 -4.39 -14.12 13.78
CA PRO A 27 -4.48 -14.26 15.24
C PRO A 27 -5.19 -13.08 15.89
N TYR A 28 -4.87 -11.86 15.47
CA TYR A 28 -5.47 -10.64 16.02
C TYR A 28 -7.00 -10.64 15.92
N VAL A 29 -7.56 -10.93 14.73
CA VAL A 29 -9.03 -11.00 14.55
C VAL A 29 -9.67 -12.12 15.38
N ARG A 30 -8.95 -13.23 15.61
CA ARG A 30 -9.46 -14.37 16.39
C ARG A 30 -9.43 -14.12 17.90
N THR A 31 -8.54 -13.27 18.39
CA THR A 31 -8.36 -13.01 19.83
C THR A 31 -9.02 -11.72 20.31
N ALA A 32 -9.41 -10.82 19.40
CA ALA A 32 -9.99 -9.53 19.76
C ALA A 32 -11.42 -9.69 20.30
N LEU A 33 -11.65 -9.30 21.56
CA LEU A 33 -12.95 -9.40 22.24
C LEU A 33 -14.08 -8.64 21.52
N ASN A 34 -13.76 -7.47 20.96
CA ASN A 34 -14.73 -6.60 20.26
C ASN A 34 -14.55 -6.64 18.73
N GLY A 35 -13.85 -7.66 18.23
CA GLY A 35 -13.42 -7.72 16.84
C GLY A 35 -12.33 -6.70 16.50
N PRO A 36 -11.88 -6.70 15.23
CA PRO A 36 -10.80 -5.83 14.79
C PRO A 36 -11.30 -4.39 14.61
N SER A 37 -10.56 -3.42 15.13
CA SER A 37 -10.88 -2.00 14.98
C SER A 37 -9.63 -1.16 14.65
N GLY A 38 -9.85 -0.06 13.92
CA GLY A 38 -8.79 0.90 13.58
C GLY A 38 -8.20 1.65 14.77
N GLY A 39 -8.93 1.73 15.89
CA GLY A 39 -8.45 2.32 17.13
C GLY A 39 -7.62 1.38 18.01
N SER A 40 -7.58 0.07 17.69
CA SER A 40 -6.74 -0.89 18.42
C SER A 40 -5.25 -0.68 18.11
N LEU A 41 -4.36 -1.18 18.97
CA LEU A 41 -2.92 -1.11 18.72
C LEU A 41 -2.52 -1.79 17.38
N PRO A 42 -2.95 -3.03 17.06
CA PRO A 42 -2.66 -3.64 15.77
C PRO A 42 -3.25 -2.83 14.60
N GLY A 43 -4.49 -2.36 14.74
CA GLY A 43 -5.14 -1.50 13.77
C GLY A 43 -4.32 -0.24 13.47
N LEU A 44 -3.89 0.48 14.50
CA LEU A 44 -3.06 1.68 14.37
C LEU A 44 -1.72 1.37 13.68
N VAL A 45 -1.06 0.26 14.01
CA VAL A 45 0.17 -0.16 13.32
C VAL A 45 -0.07 -0.37 11.83
N TYR A 46 -1.12 -1.11 11.45
CA TYR A 46 -1.49 -1.29 10.05
C TYR A 46 -1.79 0.05 9.35
N GLY A 47 -2.51 0.94 10.02
CA GLY A 47 -2.86 2.25 9.52
C GLY A 47 -1.63 3.13 9.29
N THR A 48 -0.73 3.21 10.26
CA THR A 48 0.50 4.01 10.16
C THR A 48 1.43 3.49 9.06
N VAL A 49 1.64 2.16 8.97
CA VAL A 49 2.49 1.60 7.91
C VAL A 49 1.86 1.76 6.54
N GLY A 50 0.56 1.48 6.39
CA GLY A 50 -0.18 1.68 5.14
C GLY A 50 -0.14 3.14 4.68
N PHE A 51 -0.38 4.07 5.61
CA PHE A 51 -0.28 5.51 5.33
C PHE A 51 1.13 5.94 4.93
N ALA A 52 2.18 5.44 5.60
CA ALA A 52 3.56 5.73 5.23
C ALA A 52 3.87 5.27 3.78
N PHE A 53 3.35 4.12 3.36
CA PHE A 53 3.48 3.64 1.98
C PHE A 53 2.74 4.53 0.97
N MET A 54 1.53 5.00 1.31
CA MET A 54 0.80 5.97 0.49
C MET A 54 1.55 7.30 0.35
N VAL A 55 2.07 7.84 1.46
CA VAL A 55 2.88 9.06 1.46
C VAL A 55 4.10 8.89 0.57
N PHE A 56 4.83 7.77 0.71
CA PHE A 56 5.96 7.46 -0.17
C PHE A 56 5.54 7.42 -1.65
N ALA A 57 4.42 6.77 -1.97
CA ALA A 57 3.90 6.72 -3.33
C ALA A 57 3.61 8.13 -3.87
N GLY A 58 3.01 9.02 -3.07
CA GLY A 58 2.77 10.42 -3.41
C GLY A 58 4.06 11.24 -3.58
N LEU A 59 5.09 10.99 -2.76
CA LEU A 59 6.38 11.68 -2.83
C LEU A 59 7.11 11.49 -4.17
N LEU A 60 6.84 10.41 -4.91
CA LEU A 60 7.36 10.26 -6.27
C LEU A 60 6.89 11.40 -7.19
N GLY A 61 5.64 11.85 -7.05
CA GLY A 61 5.11 12.99 -7.79
C GLY A 61 5.85 14.28 -7.47
N ALA A 62 6.10 14.55 -6.19
CA ALA A 62 6.87 15.70 -5.73
C ALA A 62 8.32 15.65 -6.24
N ARG A 63 8.99 14.51 -6.12
CA ARG A 63 10.35 14.30 -6.62
C ARG A 63 10.46 14.57 -8.12
N ARG A 64 9.47 14.17 -8.92
CA ARG A 64 9.48 14.43 -10.38
C ARG A 64 9.35 15.91 -10.72
N ARG A 65 8.69 16.71 -9.87
CA ARG A 65 8.56 18.16 -10.05
C ARG A 65 9.81 18.94 -9.64
N VAL A 66 10.72 18.32 -8.88
CA VAL A 66 11.96 18.96 -8.42
C VAL A 66 13.19 18.13 -8.84
N PRO A 67 13.66 18.25 -10.10
CA PRO A 67 14.73 17.42 -10.64
C PRO A 67 16.09 17.58 -9.94
N THR A 68 16.28 18.65 -9.18
CA THR A 68 17.51 18.93 -8.42
C THR A 68 17.70 18.00 -7.22
N TRP A 69 16.64 17.32 -6.76
CA TRP A 69 16.72 16.37 -5.66
C TRP A 69 17.45 15.08 -6.07
N ARG A 70 18.72 14.96 -5.69
CA ARG A 70 19.56 13.77 -5.91
C ARG A 70 19.28 12.63 -4.91
N ILE A 71 18.02 12.43 -4.53
CA ILE A 71 17.62 11.40 -3.57
C ILE A 71 17.31 10.11 -4.34
N GLY A 72 18.23 9.15 -4.29
CA GLY A 72 18.08 7.81 -4.85
C GLY A 72 17.90 7.75 -6.37
N ARG A 73 18.00 6.53 -6.92
CA ARG A 73 17.83 6.28 -8.37
C ARG A 73 16.35 6.37 -8.75
N GLY A 74 16.02 7.04 -9.86
CA GLY A 74 14.63 7.16 -10.32
C GLY A 74 13.94 5.82 -10.57
N THR A 75 14.69 4.81 -11.04
CA THR A 75 14.20 3.44 -11.22
C THR A 75 13.82 2.77 -9.89
N LEU A 76 14.58 3.03 -8.82
CA LEU A 76 14.25 2.53 -7.48
C LEU A 76 12.96 3.15 -6.97
N TRP A 77 12.81 4.47 -7.12
CA TRP A 77 11.59 5.19 -6.73
C TRP A 77 10.36 4.70 -7.48
N MET A 78 10.47 4.45 -8.79
CA MET A 78 9.37 3.91 -9.58
C MET A 78 8.98 2.51 -9.10
N ARG A 79 9.95 1.61 -8.89
CA ARG A 79 9.68 0.27 -8.36
C ARG A 79 9.03 0.36 -6.98
N ALA A 80 9.62 1.13 -6.07
CA ALA A 80 9.10 1.31 -4.72
C ALA A 80 7.68 1.89 -4.73
N HIS A 81 7.38 2.87 -5.58
CA HIS A 81 6.04 3.44 -5.73
C HIS A 81 5.01 2.37 -6.12
N ILE A 82 5.31 1.55 -7.14
CA ILE A 82 4.42 0.48 -7.60
C ILE A 82 4.18 -0.54 -6.48
N TRP A 83 5.26 -1.07 -5.90
CA TRP A 83 5.18 -2.21 -5.00
C TRP A 83 4.72 -1.85 -3.59
N LEU A 84 5.15 -0.70 -3.05
CA LEU A 84 4.64 -0.19 -1.76
C LEU A 84 3.20 0.31 -1.89
N GLY A 85 2.86 0.96 -3.02
CA GLY A 85 1.49 1.33 -3.34
C GLY A 85 0.57 0.11 -3.38
N LEU A 86 1.01 -0.99 -4.00
CA LEU A 86 0.29 -2.28 -3.99
C LEU A 86 0.04 -2.80 -2.57
N VAL A 87 1.07 -2.85 -1.71
CA VAL A 87 0.96 -3.35 -0.33
C VAL A 87 0.12 -2.43 0.56
N SER A 88 0.07 -1.12 0.28
CA SER A 88 -0.68 -0.19 1.13
C SER A 88 -2.17 -0.54 1.24
N PHE A 89 -2.79 -1.06 0.17
CA PHE A 89 -4.22 -1.37 0.12
C PHE A 89 -4.65 -2.45 1.13
N PRO A 90 -4.06 -3.67 1.14
CA PRO A 90 -4.40 -4.66 2.16
C PRO A 90 -4.10 -4.20 3.59
N LEU A 91 -3.04 -3.40 3.81
CA LEU A 91 -2.75 -2.86 5.16
C LEU A 91 -3.87 -1.93 5.64
N ILE A 92 -4.41 -1.07 4.77
CA ILE A 92 -5.53 -0.19 5.15
C ILE A 92 -6.82 -0.98 5.38
N LEU A 93 -7.04 -2.08 4.66
CA LEU A 93 -8.16 -2.99 4.97
C LEU A 93 -8.00 -3.64 6.36
N PHE A 94 -6.79 -4.09 6.70
CA PHE A 94 -6.48 -4.65 8.02
C PHE A 94 -6.57 -3.61 9.15
N HIS A 95 -6.23 -2.35 8.88
CA HIS A 95 -6.43 -1.25 9.83
C HIS A 95 -7.88 -1.16 10.28
N GLY A 96 -8.82 -1.07 9.34
CA GLY A 96 -10.26 -0.94 9.65
C GLY A 96 -10.94 -2.26 10.00
N GLY A 97 -10.24 -3.39 9.96
CA GLY A 97 -10.85 -4.70 10.15
C GLY A 97 -11.88 -5.05 9.07
N PHE A 98 -11.72 -4.52 7.85
CA PHE A 98 -12.70 -4.54 6.76
C PHE A 98 -14.02 -3.80 7.04
N ALA A 99 -14.12 -3.07 8.16
CA ALA A 99 -15.26 -2.24 8.47
C ALA A 99 -15.10 -0.83 7.87
N PHE A 100 -16.16 -0.34 7.24
CA PHE A 100 -16.25 1.01 6.70
C PHE A 100 -17.11 1.83 7.65
N GLY A 101 -16.50 2.43 8.67
CA GLY A 101 -17.21 2.97 9.84
C GLY A 101 -18.28 4.03 9.56
N GLY A 102 -18.26 4.70 8.39
CA GLY A 102 -19.27 5.69 8.00
C GLY A 102 -19.03 6.24 6.59
N ALA A 103 -19.90 7.17 6.15
CA ALA A 103 -19.91 7.69 4.77
C ALA A 103 -18.55 8.27 4.33
N LEU A 104 -17.88 9.03 5.18
CA LEU A 104 -16.56 9.60 4.88
C LEU A 104 -15.54 8.49 4.58
N THR A 105 -15.41 7.51 5.48
CA THR A 105 -14.48 6.38 5.30
C THR A 105 -14.81 5.59 4.04
N THR A 106 -16.08 5.34 3.76
CA THR A 106 -16.52 4.66 2.54
C THR A 106 -16.08 5.41 1.29
N VAL A 107 -16.31 6.74 1.24
CA VAL A 107 -15.88 7.58 0.10
C VAL A 107 -14.36 7.56 -0.04
N LEU A 108 -13.61 7.71 1.05
CA LEU A 108 -12.15 7.66 1.01
C LEU A 108 -11.64 6.30 0.52
N MET A 109 -12.27 5.21 0.93
CA MET A 109 -11.90 3.86 0.47
C MET A 109 -12.24 3.63 -1.00
N ILE A 110 -13.36 4.17 -1.50
CA ILE A 110 -13.70 4.13 -2.92
C ILE A 110 -12.66 4.90 -3.73
N LEU A 111 -12.34 6.14 -3.34
CA LEU A 111 -11.33 6.95 -4.02
C LEU A 111 -9.96 6.26 -4.00
N PHE A 112 -9.58 5.68 -2.86
CA PHE A 112 -8.33 4.94 -2.75
C PHE A 112 -8.33 3.70 -3.64
N ALA A 113 -9.41 2.93 -3.71
CA ALA A 113 -9.55 1.80 -4.62
C ALA A 113 -9.43 2.22 -6.09
N VAL A 114 -10.05 3.34 -6.48
CA VAL A 114 -9.93 3.91 -7.84
C VAL A 114 -8.47 4.25 -8.16
N VAL A 115 -7.76 4.92 -7.26
CA VAL A 115 -6.33 5.23 -7.43
C VAL A 115 -5.48 3.95 -7.51
N TRP A 116 -5.75 2.97 -6.65
CA TRP A 116 -5.04 1.70 -6.64
C TRP A 116 -5.24 0.89 -7.93
N VAL A 117 -6.48 0.74 -8.39
CA VAL A 117 -6.82 0.05 -9.64
C VAL A 117 -6.24 0.79 -10.84
N SER A 118 -6.34 2.12 -10.90
CA SER A 118 -5.75 2.91 -12.00
C SER A 118 -4.23 2.78 -12.06
N GLY A 119 -3.55 2.64 -10.92
CA GLY A 119 -2.13 2.32 -10.86
C GLY A 119 -1.80 0.96 -11.51
N ILE A 120 -2.59 -0.07 -11.24
CA ILE A 120 -2.45 -1.40 -11.87
C ILE A 120 -2.66 -1.32 -13.38
N VAL A 121 -3.72 -0.65 -13.82
CA VAL A 121 -3.98 -0.41 -15.25
C VAL A 121 -2.80 0.32 -15.90
N GLY A 122 -2.24 1.33 -15.22
CA GLY A 122 -1.06 2.06 -15.70
C GLY A 122 0.18 1.17 -15.86
N VAL A 123 0.37 0.15 -15.01
CA VAL A 123 1.45 -0.83 -15.16
C VAL A 123 1.19 -1.73 -16.36
N ILE A 124 -0.04 -2.25 -16.53
CA ILE A 124 -0.42 -3.13 -17.64
C ILE A 124 -0.22 -2.43 -18.99
N LEU A 125 -0.68 -1.19 -19.13
CA LEU A 125 -0.50 -0.40 -20.36
C LEU A 125 0.96 -0.05 -20.66
N GLN A 126 1.86 -0.15 -19.67
CA GLN A 126 3.30 0.02 -19.90
C GLN A 126 4.00 -1.28 -20.34
N GLN A 127 3.30 -2.42 -20.30
CA GLN A 127 3.80 -3.72 -20.77
C GLN A 127 3.40 -4.06 -22.20
N THR A 128 2.42 -3.35 -22.77
CA THR A 128 2.00 -3.45 -24.17
C THR A 128 2.91 -2.61 -25.05
#